data_AF-A0A409XPH0-F1
#
_entry.id   AF-A0A409XPH0-F1
#
_cell.length_a   1.000
_cell.length_b   1.000
_cell.length_c   1.000
_cell.angle_alpha   90.00
_cell.angle_beta   90.00
_cell.angle_gamma   90.00
#
_symmetry.space_group_name_H-M   'P 1'
#
loop_
_entity.id
_entity.type
_entity.pdbx_description
1 polymer ?
#
loop_
_entity_poly.entity_id
_entity_poly.type
_entity_poly.pdbx_seq_one_letter_code
_entity_poly.pdbx_strand_id
1 'polypeptide(L)'
;MSFGRPPSINVGFKVSAPDRGSFPLDHYGECKDKMQQYMSCLKQNGSTSTPCRNLSKDYLDCRMSKGLMERDEWKNLGLSNLNDKSKTSDSANTSASPAGENPSGQSRT
;
A
#
# COMPACT_ATOMS: atom_id res chain seq x y z
N MET A 1 39.40 5.31 -39.80
CA MET A 1 38.32 4.50 -40.39
C MET A 1 37.98 3.33 -39.46
N SER A 2 36.70 3.01 -39.41
CA SER A 2 36.03 1.90 -38.72
C SER A 2 36.73 0.53 -38.79
N PHE A 3 37.13 0.00 -37.63
CA PHE A 3 37.28 -1.44 -37.38
C PHE A 3 36.90 -1.67 -35.89
N GLY A 4 35.74 -2.17 -35.47
CA GLY A 4 34.68 -2.90 -36.15
C GLY A 4 34.10 -3.94 -35.20
N ARG A 5 33.30 -3.48 -34.21
CA ARG A 5 32.20 -4.20 -33.51
C ARG A 5 32.46 -5.60 -32.91
N PRO A 6 32.47 -5.76 -31.56
CA PRO A 6 32.18 -7.05 -30.95
C PRO A 6 30.70 -7.44 -31.20
N PRO A 7 30.40 -8.76 -31.28
CA PRO A 7 29.13 -9.27 -31.78
C PRO A 7 27.97 -8.93 -30.84
N SER A 8 26.84 -8.56 -31.45
CA SER A 8 25.55 -8.41 -30.79
C SER A 8 25.16 -9.71 -30.09
N ILE A 9 25.41 -9.78 -28.79
CA ILE A 9 24.86 -10.83 -27.94
C ILE A 9 23.37 -10.53 -27.79
N ASN A 10 22.56 -11.07 -28.72
CA ASN A 10 21.14 -11.25 -28.53
C ASN A 10 20.94 -12.32 -27.43
N VAL A 11 21.28 -11.98 -26.18
CA VAL A 11 20.71 -12.68 -25.02
C VAL A 11 19.27 -12.21 -24.99
N GLY A 12 18.38 -13.00 -25.60
CA GLY A 12 16.96 -12.84 -25.39
C GLY A 12 16.72 -12.76 -23.89
N PHE A 13 16.34 -11.57 -23.41
CA PHE A 13 15.87 -11.32 -22.06
C PHE A 13 14.51 -12.01 -21.87
N LYS A 14 14.49 -13.33 -21.99
CA LYS A 14 13.49 -14.17 -21.33
C LYS A 14 13.84 -14.07 -19.86
N VAL A 15 13.20 -13.11 -19.20
CA VAL A 15 13.25 -12.95 -17.74
C VAL A 15 12.72 -14.26 -17.16
N SER A 16 13.61 -15.19 -16.86
CA SER A 16 13.25 -16.38 -16.10
C SER A 16 13.07 -15.93 -14.66
N ALA A 17 11.85 -16.06 -14.13
CA ALA A 17 11.59 -15.92 -12.70
C ALA A 17 12.51 -16.89 -11.94
N PRO A 18 13.16 -16.50 -10.84
CA PRO A 18 12.58 -15.78 -9.69
C PRO A 18 13.41 -14.57 -9.21
N ASP A 19 14.19 -13.94 -10.09
CA ASP A 19 15.18 -12.90 -9.72
C ASP A 19 14.73 -11.46 -10.04
N ARG A 20 13.43 -11.20 -9.89
CA ARG A 20 12.93 -9.83 -9.68
C ARG A 20 12.26 -9.87 -8.33
N GLY A 21 13.07 -10.11 -7.29
CA GLY A 21 12.62 -10.33 -5.92
C GLY A 21 11.34 -9.57 -5.65
N SER A 22 10.28 -10.32 -5.30
CA SER A 22 9.09 -9.74 -4.69
C SER A 22 9.64 -8.90 -3.55
N PHE A 23 9.65 -7.58 -3.73
CA PHE A 23 10.18 -6.68 -2.74
C PHE A 23 9.51 -7.11 -1.42
N PRO A 24 10.23 -7.25 -0.31
CA PRO A 24 9.64 -7.65 0.98
C PRO A 24 8.47 -6.75 1.47
N LEU A 25 8.09 -5.74 0.68
CA LEU A 25 6.87 -4.93 0.74
C LEU A 25 5.57 -5.64 0.33
N ASP A 26 5.62 -6.79 -0.35
CA ASP A 26 4.42 -7.54 -0.75
C ASP A 26 4.53 -9.01 -0.32
N HIS A 27 4.60 -9.20 1.00
CA HIS A 27 4.84 -10.52 1.59
C HIS A 27 3.63 -11.46 1.41
N TYR A 28 2.40 -10.93 1.33
CA TYR A 28 1.16 -11.74 1.21
C TYR A 28 0.02 -11.07 0.42
N GLY A 29 0.22 -9.92 -0.23
CA GLY A 29 -0.85 -9.23 -0.95
C GLY A 29 -2.02 -8.75 -0.08
N GLU A 30 -1.78 -8.38 1.18
CA GLU A 30 -2.80 -7.96 2.16
C GLU A 30 -3.71 -6.82 1.66
N CYS A 31 -3.17 -5.92 0.83
CA CYS A 31 -3.88 -4.75 0.29
C CYS A 31 -4.25 -4.90 -1.20
N LYS A 32 -4.18 -6.11 -1.74
CA LYS A 32 -4.40 -6.39 -3.17
C LYS A 32 -5.81 -6.03 -3.65
N ASP A 33 -6.82 -6.20 -2.79
CA ASP A 33 -8.21 -5.87 -3.14
C ASP A 33 -8.37 -4.37 -3.46
N LYS A 34 -7.89 -3.49 -2.56
CA LYS A 34 -7.88 -2.04 -2.75
C LYS A 34 -7.02 -1.62 -3.94
N MET A 35 -5.89 -2.29 -4.17
CA MET A 35 -5.06 -2.09 -5.36
C MET A 35 -5.84 -2.38 -6.65
N GLN A 36 -6.55 -3.51 -6.69
CA GLN A 36 -7.34 -3.90 -7.87
C GLN A 36 -8.47 -2.92 -8.14
N GLN A 37 -9.15 -2.43 -7.11
CA GLN A 37 -10.18 -1.39 -7.24
C GLN A 37 -9.59 -0.11 -7.83
N TYR A 38 -8.45 0.35 -7.31
CA TYR A 38 -7.76 1.53 -7.84
C TYR A 38 -7.34 1.34 -9.31
N MET A 39 -6.74 0.20 -9.66
CA MET A 39 -6.34 -0.12 -11.02
C MET A 39 -7.54 -0.23 -11.98
N SER A 40 -8.64 -0.81 -11.52
CA SER A 40 -9.90 -0.86 -12.28
C SER A 40 -10.42 0.54 -12.57
N CYS A 41 -10.40 1.43 -11.57
CA CYS A 41 -10.79 2.82 -11.75
C CYS A 41 -9.90 3.55 -12.75
N LEU A 42 -8.56 3.39 -12.67
CA LEU A 42 -7.66 4.00 -13.65
C LEU A 42 -7.95 3.51 -15.06
N LYS A 43 -8.20 2.21 -15.23
CA LYS A 43 -8.51 1.60 -16.53
C LYS A 43 -9.81 2.15 -17.12
N GLN A 44 -10.82 2.36 -16.29
CA GLN A 44 -12.11 2.93 -16.72
C GLN A 44 -11.99 4.42 -17.09
N ASN A 45 -11.13 5.17 -16.41
CA ASN A 45 -10.99 6.62 -16.59
C ASN A 45 -9.79 7.00 -17.48
N GLY A 46 -9.26 6.08 -18.28
CA GLY A 46 -8.17 6.36 -19.23
C GLY A 46 -6.87 6.84 -18.56
N SER A 47 -6.50 6.22 -17.44
CA SER A 47 -5.31 6.56 -16.63
C SER A 47 -5.37 7.91 -15.92
N THR A 48 -6.55 8.53 -15.79
CA THR A 48 -6.72 9.72 -14.95
C THR A 48 -6.90 9.33 -13.48
N SER A 49 -6.02 9.82 -12.61
CA SER A 49 -6.01 9.47 -11.18
C SER A 49 -6.97 10.33 -10.34
N THR A 50 -7.38 11.50 -10.85
CA THR A 50 -8.30 12.45 -10.19
C THR A 50 -9.58 11.81 -9.66
N PRO A 51 -10.36 11.04 -10.45
CA PRO A 51 -11.57 10.37 -9.96
C PRO A 51 -11.27 9.20 -9.02
N CYS A 52 -10.09 8.60 -9.14
CA CYS A 52 -9.67 7.43 -8.38
C CYS A 52 -8.94 7.77 -7.08
N ARG A 53 -8.84 9.05 -6.73
CA ARG A 53 -8.11 9.52 -5.57
C ARG A 53 -8.60 8.92 -4.24
N ASN A 54 -9.91 8.69 -4.10
CA ASN A 54 -10.48 8.03 -2.92
C ASN A 54 -9.96 6.59 -2.78
N LEU A 55 -9.90 5.85 -3.89
CA LEU A 55 -9.39 4.47 -3.92
C LEU A 55 -7.88 4.42 -3.67
N SER A 56 -7.11 5.40 -4.15
CA SER A 56 -5.69 5.48 -3.83
C SER A 56 -5.43 5.77 -2.35
N LYS A 57 -6.31 6.53 -1.70
CA LYS A 57 -6.22 6.78 -0.25
C LYS A 57 -6.40 5.47 0.52
N ASP A 58 -7.49 4.73 0.26
CA ASP A 58 -7.74 3.43 0.88
C ASP A 58 -6.60 2.44 0.69
N TYR A 59 -6.02 2.41 -0.51
CA TYR A 59 -4.89 1.54 -0.82
C TYR A 59 -3.66 1.90 0.02
N LEU A 60 -3.31 3.18 0.12
CA LEU A 60 -2.17 3.64 0.90
C LEU A 60 -2.41 3.50 2.40
N ASP A 61 -3.62 3.75 2.88
CA ASP A 61 -4.01 3.56 4.28
C ASP A 61 -3.84 2.09 4.71
N CYS A 62 -4.26 1.15 3.86
CA CYS A 62 -4.05 -0.28 4.09
C CYS A 62 -2.55 -0.60 4.22
N ARG A 63 -1.70 -0.01 3.39
CA ARG A 63 -0.24 -0.26 3.46
C ARG A 63 0.39 0.33 4.72
N MET A 64 -0.04 1.52 5.13
CA MET A 64 0.43 2.18 6.35
C MET A 64 -0.03 1.44 7.62
N SER A 65 -1.29 1.01 7.67
CA SER A 65 -1.84 0.28 8.82
C SER A 65 -1.20 -1.10 9.02
N LYS A 66 -0.80 -1.76 7.92
CA LYS A 66 -0.12 -3.05 7.93
C LYS A 66 1.41 -2.97 8.06
N GLY A 67 1.97 -1.76 8.17
CA GLY A 67 3.41 -1.56 8.23
C GLY A 67 4.16 -1.93 6.95
N LEU A 68 3.46 -2.03 5.81
CA LEU A 68 4.05 -2.20 4.48
C LEU A 68 4.64 -0.89 3.94
N MET A 69 4.30 0.25 4.56
CA MET A 69 4.78 1.58 4.20
C MET A 69 4.89 2.43 5.47
N GLU A 70 5.85 3.36 5.50
CA GLU A 70 5.93 4.36 6.57
C GLU A 70 4.66 5.22 6.59
N ARG A 71 4.21 5.61 7.78
CA ARG A 71 3.06 6.50 7.93
C ARG A 71 3.47 7.91 7.55
N ASP A 72 2.90 8.41 6.47
CA ASP A 72 3.18 9.73 5.93
C ASP A 72 1.90 10.57 5.86
N GLU A 73 2.03 11.90 5.85
CA GLU A 73 0.86 12.77 5.76
C GLU A 73 0.26 12.76 4.35
N TRP A 74 -1.09 12.78 4.27
CA TRP A 74 -1.82 12.82 2.99
C TRP A 74 -1.39 13.96 2.07
N LYS A 75 -0.89 15.06 2.65
CA LYS A 75 -0.42 16.22 1.89
C LYS A 75 0.87 15.93 1.13
N ASN A 76 1.81 15.22 1.76
CA ASN A 76 3.08 14.81 1.15
C ASN A 76 2.85 13.80 0.01
N LEU A 77 1.78 13.01 0.12
CA LEU A 77 1.37 12.03 -0.88
C LEU A 77 0.50 12.62 -2.01
N GLY A 78 0.29 13.94 -2.02
CA GLY A 78 -0.52 14.62 -3.04
C GLY A 78 -2.03 14.35 -2.94
N LEU A 79 -2.50 13.92 -1.77
CA LEU A 79 -3.90 13.55 -1.46
C LEU A 79 -4.61 14.59 -0.57
N SER A 80 -4.06 15.80 -0.42
CA SER A 80 -4.56 16.88 0.45
C SER A 80 -6.06 17.19 0.31
N ASN A 81 -6.62 17.00 -0.89
CA ASN A 81 -7.98 17.41 -1.26
C ASN A 81 -9.07 16.39 -0.90
N LEU A 82 -8.72 15.26 -0.28
CA LEU A 82 -9.67 14.19 0.06
C LEU A 82 -10.12 14.19 1.52
N ASN A 83 -9.46 14.97 2.37
CA ASN A 83 -9.75 15.01 3.80
C ASN A 83 -11.16 15.51 4.11
N ASP A 84 -11.77 16.28 3.21
CA ASP A 84 -13.10 16.86 3.40
C ASP A 84 -14.25 15.89 3.07
N LYS A 85 -14.01 14.78 2.36
CA LYS A 85 -15.06 13.81 1.97
C LYS A 85 -15.05 12.49 2.74
N SER A 86 -14.06 12.26 3.59
CA SER A 86 -13.85 10.99 4.32
C SER A 86 -14.29 11.10 5.79
N LYS A 87 -15.44 11.72 6.07
CA LYS A 87 -16.08 11.70 7.39
C LYS A 87 -17.32 10.81 7.46
N THR A 88 -17.63 10.08 6.40
CA THR A 88 -18.82 9.24 6.33
C THR A 88 -18.49 7.91 5.67
N SER A 89 -17.83 7.02 6.41
CA SER A 89 -18.06 5.57 6.41
C SER A 89 -17.00 4.88 7.27
N ASP A 90 -17.49 4.19 8.30
CA ASP A 90 -16.83 3.13 9.05
C ASP A 90 -15.76 3.50 10.08
N SER A 91 -16.22 4.10 11.18
CA SER A 91 -15.70 3.78 12.50
C SER A 91 -16.79 3.01 13.25
N ALA A 92 -16.98 1.76 12.85
CA ALA A 92 -17.75 0.77 13.58
C ALA A 92 -16.89 -0.49 13.70
N ASN A 93 -15.78 -0.39 14.44
CA ASN A 93 -15.32 -1.54 15.21
C ASN A 93 -15.23 -1.15 16.68
N THR A 94 -16.40 -1.24 17.30
CA THR A 94 -16.60 -1.51 18.72
C THR A 94 -15.73 -2.70 19.13
N SER A 95 -14.51 -2.42 19.60
CA SER A 95 -13.85 -3.31 20.56
C SER A 95 -14.21 -2.83 21.96
N ALA A 96 -15.49 -3.03 22.30
CA ALA A 96 -15.86 -3.28 23.68
C ALA A 96 -15.47 -4.74 23.96
N SER A 97 -14.41 -4.93 24.76
CA SER A 97 -14.35 -6.08 25.65
C SER A 97 -14.39 -5.54 27.09
N PRO A 98 -15.31 -6.04 27.94
CA PRO A 98 -15.71 -5.45 29.21
C PRO A 98 -14.88 -5.94 30.40
N ALA A 99 -14.98 -5.20 31.52
CA ALA A 99 -14.91 -5.60 32.94
C ALA A 99 -13.76 -6.53 33.40
N GLY A 100 -13.04 -6.27 34.49
CA GLY A 100 -13.23 -5.39 35.64
C GLY A 100 -12.29 -5.85 36.78
N GLU A 101 -12.23 -5.04 37.84
CA GLU A 101 -11.73 -5.35 39.21
C GLU A 101 -10.23 -5.80 39.35
N ASN A 102 -9.22 -4.97 39.66
CA ASN A 102 -8.84 -4.25 40.92
C ASN A 102 -8.14 -5.17 41.99
N PRO A 103 -7.50 -4.61 43.04
CA PRO A 103 -6.07 -4.34 43.20
C PRO A 103 -5.36 -5.26 44.23
N SER A 104 -4.02 -5.26 44.29
CA SER A 104 -3.26 -5.45 45.55
C SER A 104 -1.76 -5.26 45.37
N GLY A 105 -1.18 -4.41 46.23
CA GLY A 105 0.27 -4.28 46.37
C GLY A 105 0.90 -5.42 47.18
N GLN A 106 2.23 -5.51 47.09
CA GLN A 106 3.23 -6.02 48.05
C GLN A 106 4.55 -6.23 47.26
N SER A 107 5.60 -5.45 47.49
CA SER A 107 6.70 -5.70 48.46
C SER A 107 7.39 -7.06 48.33
N ARG A 108 8.75 -7.00 48.34
CA ARG A 108 9.81 -8.05 48.28
C ARG A 108 10.25 -8.41 46.85
N THR A 109 11.55 -8.42 46.51
CA THR A 109 12.78 -8.69 47.27
C THR A 109 13.91 -7.78 46.80
#